data_AF-A0A7C3ZU60-F1
#
_entry.id   AF-A0A7C3ZU60-F1
#
_cell.length_a   1.000
_cell.length_b   1.000
_cell.length_c   1.000
_cell.angle_alpha   90.00
_cell.angle_beta   90.00
_cell.angle_gamma   90.00
#
_symmetry.space_group_name_H-M   'P 1'
#
loop_
_entity.id
_entity.type
_entity.pdbx_description
1 polymer ?
#
loop_
_entity_poly.entity_id
_entity_poly.type
_entity_poly.pdbx_seq_one_letter_code
_entity_poly.pdbx_strand_id
1 'polypeptide(L)'
;MQSATDALTQNFSIPIRSFAFPYGAYGQNPTNFNGAENIVLDATRARYSGAYYQTYPGEGFTHNHPGLNSFLAKRITVKDWSGEELLSVLERGQPKPDHYFDTLHPDKGWTRSYGALDITRGVLRLDAAKSKGAGAFLDGTYPWDDYEYTANIKRQNGATIGLMARMEDKDNYLSCNFKPDAVSISQKVDGAFHTLGFRREDFNFPTTYYKLGVRVDGNTVSCLHEGEVVLEAVMREEAERGGIGIKIYHETPDYAMVKLEDIDVRQV
;
A
#
# COMPACT_ATOMS: atom_id res chain seq x y z
N MET A 1 -17.40 41.46 -3.79
CA MET A 1 -17.70 40.30 -4.65
C MET A 1 -18.14 39.18 -3.71
N GLN A 2 -19.37 38.70 -3.79
CA GLN A 2 -19.87 37.62 -2.93
C GLN A 2 -19.12 36.32 -3.28
N SER A 3 -18.68 35.54 -2.30
CA SER A 3 -18.00 34.29 -2.59
C SER A 3 -18.99 33.24 -3.12
N ALA A 4 -18.50 32.25 -3.87
CA ALA A 4 -19.34 31.14 -4.33
C ALA A 4 -20.00 30.39 -3.17
N THR A 5 -19.28 30.23 -2.05
CA THR A 5 -19.80 29.62 -0.82
C THR A 5 -20.97 30.41 -0.25
N ASP A 6 -20.85 31.74 -0.16
CA ASP A 6 -21.93 32.60 0.37
C ASP A 6 -23.17 32.54 -0.52
N ALA A 7 -22.99 32.53 -1.84
CA ALA A 7 -24.08 32.42 -2.80
C ALA A 7 -24.80 31.07 -2.68
N LEU A 8 -24.05 29.97 -2.53
CA LEU A 8 -24.63 28.63 -2.33
C LEU A 8 -25.35 28.52 -0.98
N THR A 9 -24.77 29.02 0.11
CA THR A 9 -25.42 29.01 1.42
C THR A 9 -26.72 29.83 1.42
N GLN A 10 -26.74 30.98 0.75
CA GLN A 10 -27.95 31.77 0.59
C GLN A 10 -29.02 31.05 -0.22
N ASN A 11 -28.65 30.42 -1.35
CA ASN A 11 -29.59 29.76 -2.25
C ASN A 11 -30.20 28.48 -1.65
N PHE A 12 -29.41 27.68 -0.94
CA PHE A 12 -29.87 26.40 -0.38
C PHE A 12 -30.31 26.49 1.07
N SER A 13 -30.11 27.65 1.73
CA SER A 13 -30.41 27.84 3.16
C SER A 13 -29.73 26.81 4.08
N ILE A 14 -28.59 26.27 3.65
CA ILE A 14 -27.77 25.32 4.41
C ILE A 14 -26.30 25.77 4.40
N PRO A 15 -25.56 25.61 5.51
CA PRO A 15 -24.13 25.89 5.54
C PRO A 15 -23.36 24.95 4.59
N ILE A 16 -22.57 25.52 3.68
CA ILE A 16 -21.67 24.72 2.84
C ILE A 16 -20.35 24.53 3.60
N ARG A 17 -20.14 23.31 4.12
CA ARG A 17 -19.00 23.01 5.01
C ARG A 17 -17.84 22.29 4.33
N SER A 18 -18.07 21.73 3.15
CA SER A 18 -17.09 20.86 2.51
C SER A 18 -16.96 21.11 1.02
N PHE A 19 -15.80 20.76 0.47
CA PHE A 19 -15.50 20.90 -0.95
C PHE A 19 -15.05 19.58 -1.58
N ALA A 20 -15.63 19.20 -2.71
CA ALA A 20 -15.15 18.05 -3.47
C ALA A 20 -14.32 18.53 -4.66
N PHE A 21 -13.05 18.15 -4.72
CA PHE A 21 -12.18 18.54 -5.81
C PHE A 21 -12.71 17.98 -7.14
N PRO A 22 -12.93 18.83 -8.16
CA PRO A 22 -13.28 18.36 -9.50
C PRO A 22 -12.24 17.36 -9.99
N TYR A 23 -12.70 16.21 -10.50
CA TYR A 23 -11.85 15.09 -10.93
C TYR A 23 -10.90 14.53 -9.85
N GLY A 24 -11.09 14.90 -8.58
CA GLY A 24 -10.22 14.49 -7.47
C GLY A 24 -8.83 15.12 -7.47
N ALA A 25 -8.58 16.13 -8.31
CA ALA A 25 -7.28 16.79 -8.40
C ALA A 25 -7.24 18.06 -7.53
N TYR A 26 -6.26 18.13 -6.65
CA TYR A 26 -5.99 19.24 -5.74
C TYR A 26 -4.55 19.74 -5.84
N GLY A 27 -3.88 19.49 -6.97
CA GLY A 27 -2.51 19.93 -7.21
C GLY A 27 -1.44 18.84 -7.00
N GLN A 28 -1.84 17.64 -6.56
CA GLN A 28 -0.97 16.52 -6.19
C GLN A 28 -0.22 15.85 -7.35
N ASN A 29 -0.55 16.16 -8.61
CA ASN A 29 0.12 15.55 -9.76
C ASN A 29 1.53 16.15 -9.93
N PRO A 30 2.59 15.33 -10.06
CA PRO A 30 3.96 15.81 -10.26
C PRO A 30 4.18 16.66 -11.52
N THR A 31 3.26 16.63 -12.50
CA THR A 31 3.34 17.52 -13.68
C THR A 31 2.90 18.95 -13.39
N ASN A 32 2.33 19.23 -12.21
CA ASN A 32 1.92 20.57 -11.80
C ASN A 32 3.13 21.40 -11.34
N PHE A 33 2.90 22.70 -11.16
CA PHE A 33 3.84 23.58 -10.48
C PHE A 33 4.18 23.04 -9.08
N ASN A 34 5.47 23.04 -8.72
CA ASN A 34 5.91 22.59 -7.39
C ASN A 34 5.28 23.47 -6.30
N GLY A 35 4.57 22.86 -5.34
CA GLY A 35 3.82 23.57 -4.30
C GLY A 35 2.36 23.89 -4.66
N ALA A 36 1.89 23.50 -5.86
CA ALA A 36 0.48 23.66 -6.24
C ALA A 36 -0.47 23.00 -5.24
N GLU A 37 -0.11 21.82 -4.73
CA GLU A 37 -0.87 21.11 -3.71
C GLU A 37 -1.12 21.97 -2.47
N ASN A 38 -0.06 22.54 -1.89
CA ASN A 38 -0.16 23.38 -0.70
C ASN A 38 -1.04 24.62 -0.94
N ILE A 39 -0.84 25.30 -2.07
CA ILE A 39 -1.63 26.49 -2.42
C ILE A 39 -3.13 26.15 -2.50
N VAL A 40 -3.46 25.06 -3.17
CA VAL A 40 -4.86 24.63 -3.34
C VAL A 40 -5.45 24.21 -2.00
N LEU A 41 -4.73 23.40 -1.20
CA LEU A 41 -5.21 22.94 0.09
C LEU A 41 -5.39 24.09 1.09
N ASP A 42 -4.48 25.06 1.15
CA ASP A 42 -4.58 26.21 2.04
C ASP A 42 -5.75 27.12 1.66
N ALA A 43 -5.94 27.39 0.37
CA ALA A 43 -7.09 28.15 -0.13
C ALA A 43 -8.42 27.45 0.19
N THR A 44 -8.43 26.11 0.21
CA THR A 44 -9.61 25.29 0.53
C THR A 44 -9.87 25.28 2.04
N ARG A 45 -8.84 25.06 2.87
CA ARG A 45 -8.93 25.07 4.35
C ARG A 45 -9.43 26.39 4.91
N ALA A 46 -9.07 27.50 4.27
CA ALA A 46 -9.55 28.82 4.66
C ALA A 46 -11.08 29.01 4.54
N ARG A 47 -11.78 28.09 3.86
CA ARG A 47 -13.21 28.21 3.53
C ARG A 47 -14.06 27.02 3.96
N TYR A 48 -13.47 25.82 4.04
CA TYR A 48 -14.20 24.58 4.27
C TYR A 48 -13.59 23.83 5.46
N SER A 49 -14.43 23.12 6.22
CA SER A 49 -13.98 22.27 7.33
C SER A 49 -13.45 20.90 6.87
N GLY A 50 -13.74 20.52 5.62
CA GLY A 50 -13.27 19.29 5.01
C GLY A 50 -13.32 19.35 3.49
N ALA A 51 -12.59 18.46 2.85
CA ALA A 51 -12.54 18.33 1.42
C ALA A 51 -12.43 16.85 1.01
N TYR A 52 -12.85 16.57 -0.22
CA TYR A 52 -12.90 15.23 -0.77
C TYR A 52 -12.10 15.13 -2.05
N TYR A 53 -11.29 14.09 -2.17
CA TYR A 53 -10.54 13.78 -3.38
C TYR A 53 -10.84 12.36 -3.84
N GLN A 54 -10.45 12.04 -5.07
CA GLN A 54 -10.74 10.75 -5.68
C GLN A 54 -9.48 9.88 -5.67
N THR A 55 -9.63 8.61 -5.30
CA THR A 55 -8.57 7.61 -5.38
C THR A 55 -8.89 6.59 -6.46
N TYR A 56 -7.84 6.08 -7.10
CA TYR A 56 -7.95 5.01 -8.08
C TYR A 56 -7.48 3.67 -7.49
N PRO A 57 -8.03 2.54 -7.98
CA PRO A 57 -7.56 1.22 -7.56
C PRO A 57 -6.05 1.09 -7.76
N GLY A 58 -5.33 0.69 -6.70
CA GLY A 58 -3.88 0.49 -6.74
C GLY A 58 -3.03 1.65 -6.24
N GLU A 59 -3.62 2.82 -5.98
CA GLU A 59 -2.89 4.01 -5.48
C GLU A 59 -2.76 4.06 -3.96
N GLY A 60 -3.48 3.20 -3.23
CA GLY A 60 -3.43 3.09 -1.78
C GLY A 60 -4.72 2.50 -1.23
N PHE A 61 -4.85 2.53 0.10
CA PHE A 61 -6.00 1.97 0.81
C PHE A 61 -7.28 2.76 0.55
N THR A 62 -8.41 2.06 0.43
CA THR A 62 -9.70 2.68 0.09
C THR A 62 -10.42 3.30 1.29
N HIS A 63 -10.14 2.81 2.50
CA HIS A 63 -10.79 3.29 3.72
C HIS A 63 -10.22 4.64 4.20
N ASN A 64 -11.09 5.46 4.81
CA ASN A 64 -10.70 6.69 5.49
C ASN A 64 -10.45 6.38 6.96
N HIS A 65 -9.23 6.60 7.44
CA HIS A 65 -8.86 6.30 8.83
C HIS A 65 -8.91 7.56 9.70
N PRO A 66 -9.53 7.51 10.89
CA PRO A 66 -9.53 8.63 11.83
C PRO A 66 -8.10 9.08 12.17
N GLY A 67 -7.91 10.40 12.34
CA GLY A 67 -6.65 10.99 12.79
C GLY A 67 -5.62 11.31 11.69
N LEU A 68 -5.77 10.79 10.47
CA LEU A 68 -4.98 11.26 9.32
C LEU A 68 -5.68 12.41 8.64
N ASN A 69 -4.98 13.56 8.55
CA ASN A 69 -5.33 14.74 7.77
C ASN A 69 -6.86 14.89 7.65
N SER A 70 -7.54 15.05 8.80
CA SER A 70 -9.02 14.97 8.92
C SER A 70 -9.77 15.93 8.00
N PHE A 71 -9.03 16.86 7.40
CA PHE A 71 -9.47 17.72 6.33
C PHE A 71 -9.73 16.96 5.02
N LEU A 72 -8.90 16.00 4.59
CA LEU A 72 -9.05 15.27 3.33
C LEU A 72 -9.68 13.89 3.53
N ALA A 73 -10.80 13.65 2.86
CA ALA A 73 -11.43 12.34 2.78
C ALA A 73 -11.35 11.78 1.35
N LYS A 74 -10.94 10.51 1.26
CA LYS A 74 -10.93 9.72 0.02
C LYS A 74 -12.35 9.41 -0.43
N ARG A 75 -12.55 9.46 -1.74
CA ARG A 75 -13.70 8.88 -2.45
C ARG A 75 -13.18 7.87 -3.44
N ILE A 76 -13.73 6.66 -3.40
CA ILE A 76 -13.43 5.65 -4.40
C ILE A 76 -13.98 6.09 -5.76
N THR A 77 -13.22 5.82 -6.82
CA THR A 77 -13.72 5.97 -8.19
C THR A 77 -14.75 4.89 -8.48
N VAL A 78 -16.01 5.28 -8.67
CA VAL A 78 -17.06 4.37 -9.12
C VAL A 78 -17.07 4.31 -10.65
N LYS A 79 -17.15 3.11 -11.22
CA LYS A 79 -17.30 2.86 -12.66
C LYS A 79 -18.71 2.32 -12.94
N ASP A 80 -18.92 1.66 -14.07
CA ASP A 80 -20.15 0.92 -14.40
C ASP A 80 -20.28 -0.35 -13.53
N TRP A 81 -20.18 -0.19 -12.20
CA TRP A 81 -20.23 -1.26 -11.23
C TRP A 81 -21.66 -1.65 -10.90
N SER A 82 -21.87 -2.95 -10.68
CA SER A 82 -23.06 -3.42 -9.99
C SER A 82 -23.04 -2.99 -8.51
N GLY A 83 -24.19 -3.06 -7.84
CA GLY A 83 -24.26 -2.79 -6.40
C GLY A 83 -23.38 -3.77 -5.60
N GLU A 84 -23.32 -5.03 -6.03
CA GLU A 84 -22.50 -6.08 -5.44
C GLU A 84 -21.00 -5.81 -5.61
N GLU A 85 -20.58 -5.32 -6.78
CA GLU A 85 -19.19 -4.94 -7.02
C GLU A 85 -18.76 -3.78 -6.12
N LEU A 86 -19.62 -2.76 -5.96
CA LEU A 86 -19.38 -1.65 -5.05
C LEU A 86 -19.27 -2.14 -3.59
N LEU A 87 -20.21 -2.97 -3.13
CA LEU A 87 -20.17 -3.53 -1.78
C LEU A 87 -18.89 -4.36 -1.57
N SER A 88 -18.50 -5.18 -2.54
CA SER A 88 -17.28 -5.98 -2.47
C SER A 88 -16.02 -5.11 -2.32
N VAL A 89 -15.93 -3.97 -3.02
CA VAL A 89 -14.82 -3.01 -2.84
C VAL A 89 -14.83 -2.44 -1.42
N LEU A 90 -16.00 -2.00 -0.93
CA LEU A 90 -16.13 -1.41 0.41
C LEU A 90 -15.84 -2.39 1.54
N GLU A 91 -16.24 -3.65 1.40
CA GLU A 91 -15.99 -4.73 2.36
C GLU A 91 -14.50 -5.11 2.39
N ARG A 92 -13.87 -5.24 1.21
CA ARG A 92 -12.43 -5.53 1.11
C ARG A 92 -11.57 -4.40 1.68
N GLY A 93 -12.05 -3.16 1.63
CA GLY A 93 -11.39 -2.01 2.25
C GLY A 93 -11.55 -1.90 3.78
N GLN A 94 -12.48 -2.65 4.40
CA GLN A 94 -12.67 -2.53 5.85
C GLN A 94 -11.42 -2.95 6.63
N PRO A 95 -11.17 -2.31 7.79
CA PRO A 95 -10.11 -2.69 8.71
C PRO A 95 -10.09 -4.19 8.96
N LYS A 96 -8.92 -4.79 8.75
CA LYS A 96 -8.67 -6.21 9.05
C LYS A 96 -8.36 -6.37 10.54
N PRO A 97 -8.72 -7.51 11.16
CA PRO A 97 -8.40 -7.77 12.57
C PRO A 97 -6.89 -7.79 12.81
N ASP A 98 -6.49 -7.54 14.06
CA ASP A 98 -5.08 -7.41 14.48
C ASP A 98 -4.28 -8.72 14.33
N HIS A 99 -4.96 -9.86 14.41
CA HIS A 99 -4.45 -11.15 13.96
C HIS A 99 -5.22 -11.56 12.70
N TYR A 100 -4.50 -11.74 11.61
CA TYR A 100 -5.09 -11.99 10.30
C TYR A 100 -4.36 -13.12 9.57
N PHE A 101 -5.12 -14.14 9.19
CA PHE A 101 -4.66 -15.24 8.35
C PHE A 101 -5.50 -15.30 7.08
N ASP A 102 -4.86 -15.50 5.94
CA ASP A 102 -5.52 -15.52 4.63
C ASP A 102 -4.95 -16.60 3.73
N THR A 103 -5.81 -17.52 3.30
CA THR A 103 -5.53 -18.59 2.34
C THR A 103 -5.75 -18.14 0.88
N LEU A 104 -6.00 -16.85 0.67
CA LEU A 104 -6.21 -16.20 -0.63
C LEU A 104 -7.45 -16.72 -1.37
N HIS A 105 -8.38 -17.36 -0.64
CA HIS A 105 -9.66 -17.82 -1.16
C HIS A 105 -10.79 -17.62 -0.14
N PRO A 106 -11.82 -16.80 -0.45
CA PRO A 106 -11.92 -15.89 -1.61
C PRO A 106 -10.91 -14.73 -1.53
N ASP A 107 -10.75 -13.93 -2.60
CA ASP A 107 -9.95 -12.70 -2.53
C ASP A 107 -10.50 -11.75 -1.45
N LYS A 108 -9.65 -11.42 -0.47
CA LYS A 108 -9.99 -10.59 0.70
C LYS A 108 -9.58 -9.12 0.58
N GLY A 109 -9.10 -8.68 -0.58
CA GLY A 109 -8.74 -7.27 -0.79
C GLY A 109 -7.36 -7.03 -1.38
N TRP A 110 -6.74 -8.04 -1.97
CA TRP A 110 -5.45 -7.86 -2.63
C TRP A 110 -5.61 -6.97 -3.85
N THR A 111 -4.97 -5.82 -3.80
CA THR A 111 -5.08 -4.76 -4.79
C THR A 111 -3.77 -4.63 -5.53
N ARG A 112 -3.84 -4.68 -6.85
CA ARG A 112 -2.69 -4.48 -7.73
C ARG A 112 -2.25 -3.02 -7.70
N SER A 113 -0.99 -2.78 -7.36
CA SER A 113 -0.35 -1.46 -7.50
C SER A 113 0.26 -1.29 -8.90
N TYR A 114 1.04 -2.25 -9.37
CA TYR A 114 1.63 -2.26 -10.72
C TYR A 114 1.96 -3.69 -11.19
N GLY A 115 2.28 -3.86 -12.48
CA GLY A 115 2.50 -5.17 -13.09
C GLY A 115 1.20 -5.94 -13.30
N ALA A 116 1.23 -7.26 -13.12
CA ALA A 116 0.07 -8.13 -13.15
C ALA A 116 -0.13 -8.88 -11.82
N LEU A 117 -1.39 -9.00 -11.42
CA LEU A 117 -1.86 -9.73 -10.25
C LEU A 117 -2.98 -10.66 -10.70
N ASP A 118 -2.89 -11.93 -10.34
CA ASP A 118 -3.94 -12.93 -10.51
C ASP A 118 -4.15 -13.67 -9.20
N ILE A 119 -5.40 -13.92 -8.82
CA ILE A 119 -5.75 -14.71 -7.63
C ILE A 119 -6.72 -15.79 -8.07
N THR A 120 -6.20 -17.00 -8.21
CA THR A 120 -6.97 -18.13 -8.72
C THR A 120 -6.79 -19.32 -7.79
N ARG A 121 -7.91 -19.86 -7.28
CA ARG A 121 -7.94 -21.08 -6.45
C ARG A 121 -7.01 -21.01 -5.22
N GLY A 122 -7.00 -19.89 -4.49
CA GLY A 122 -6.20 -19.73 -3.28
C GLY A 122 -4.70 -19.50 -3.54
N VAL A 123 -4.33 -19.12 -4.75
CA VAL A 123 -2.95 -18.77 -5.09
C VAL A 123 -2.92 -17.37 -5.67
N LEU A 124 -2.18 -16.48 -5.01
CA LEU A 124 -1.84 -15.16 -5.55
C LEU A 124 -0.59 -15.29 -6.40
N ARG A 125 -0.68 -14.89 -7.66
CA ARG A 125 0.42 -14.80 -8.60
C ARG A 125 0.73 -13.33 -8.90
N LEU A 126 1.99 -12.96 -8.67
CA LEU A 126 2.53 -11.71 -9.20
C LEU A 126 3.43 -12.01 -10.39
N ASP A 127 3.25 -11.20 -11.43
CA ASP A 127 3.95 -11.33 -12.70
C ASP A 127 4.36 -9.94 -13.18
N ALA A 128 5.65 -9.77 -13.46
CA ALA A 128 6.18 -8.49 -13.93
C ALA A 128 5.55 -8.04 -15.26
N ALA A 129 5.00 -8.97 -16.04
CA ALA A 129 4.47 -8.75 -17.37
C ALA A 129 5.45 -7.91 -18.20
N LYS A 130 4.99 -6.95 -19.00
CA LYS A 130 5.88 -6.10 -19.84
C LYS A 130 6.77 -5.11 -19.07
N SER A 131 6.88 -5.20 -17.74
CA SER A 131 7.66 -4.30 -16.89
C SER A 131 8.76 -5.04 -16.12
N LYS A 132 9.56 -4.32 -15.34
CA LYS A 132 10.63 -4.89 -14.51
C LYS A 132 10.13 -5.51 -13.19
N GLY A 133 8.84 -5.39 -12.87
CA GLY A 133 8.33 -5.89 -11.59
C GLY A 133 6.82 -5.84 -11.47
N ALA A 134 6.31 -6.35 -10.36
CA ALA A 134 4.90 -6.24 -10.01
C ALA A 134 4.77 -5.98 -8.51
N GLY A 135 3.63 -5.42 -8.11
CA GLY A 135 3.36 -5.12 -6.72
C GLY A 135 1.87 -5.18 -6.42
N ALA A 136 1.53 -5.73 -5.26
CA ALA A 136 0.20 -5.73 -4.71
C ALA A 136 0.24 -5.50 -3.20
N PHE A 137 -0.86 -5.00 -2.65
CA PHE A 137 -1.03 -4.77 -1.21
C PHE A 137 -2.40 -5.25 -0.77
N LEU A 138 -2.55 -5.55 0.52
CA LEU A 138 -3.83 -6.01 1.06
C LEU A 138 -4.61 -4.82 1.62
N ASP A 139 -5.74 -4.48 0.98
CA ASP A 139 -6.57 -3.37 1.44
C ASP A 139 -7.18 -3.63 2.83
N GLY A 140 -7.41 -2.55 3.58
CA GLY A 140 -7.89 -2.60 4.97
C GLY A 140 -6.82 -2.92 6.02
N THR A 141 -5.54 -3.03 5.65
CA THR A 141 -4.43 -3.32 6.59
C THR A 141 -3.69 -2.09 7.10
N TYR A 142 -3.99 -0.90 6.56
CA TYR A 142 -3.36 0.36 6.95
C TYR A 142 -3.33 0.66 8.46
N PRO A 143 -4.36 0.34 9.28
CA PRO A 143 -4.35 0.67 10.71
C PRO A 143 -3.28 -0.03 11.54
N TRP A 144 -2.67 -1.10 11.02
CA TRP A 144 -1.71 -1.89 11.80
C TRP A 144 -0.43 -1.11 12.07
N ASP A 145 0.08 -1.27 13.28
CA ASP A 145 1.33 -0.70 13.74
C ASP A 145 2.39 -1.80 13.88
N ASP A 146 2.54 -2.41 15.06
CA ASP A 146 3.60 -3.36 15.36
C ASP A 146 3.13 -4.78 15.08
N TYR A 147 3.72 -5.40 14.06
CA TYR A 147 3.31 -6.72 13.62
C TYR A 147 4.44 -7.51 12.99
N GLU A 148 4.28 -8.83 13.03
CA GLU A 148 4.97 -9.78 12.19
C GLU A 148 4.04 -10.21 11.05
N TYR A 149 4.47 -9.97 9.81
CA TYR A 149 3.84 -10.42 8.58
C TYR A 149 4.69 -11.51 7.95
N THR A 150 4.14 -12.71 7.81
CA THR A 150 4.77 -13.82 7.09
C THR A 150 3.97 -14.28 5.88
N ALA A 151 4.68 -14.87 4.93
CA ALA A 151 4.15 -15.25 3.62
C ALA A 151 4.78 -16.55 3.14
N ASN A 152 3.95 -17.53 2.75
CA ASN A 152 4.41 -18.78 2.14
C ASN A 152 4.54 -18.60 0.63
N ILE A 153 5.78 -18.47 0.16
CA ILE A 153 6.11 -18.01 -1.18
C ILE A 153 6.86 -19.08 -1.97
N LYS A 154 6.53 -19.20 -3.25
CA LYS A 154 7.29 -19.96 -4.24
C LYS A 154 7.83 -19.02 -5.31
N ARG A 155 9.16 -18.92 -5.39
CA ARG A 155 9.84 -18.22 -6.47
C ARG A 155 9.79 -19.08 -7.74
N GLN A 156 9.36 -18.49 -8.87
CA GLN A 156 9.37 -19.20 -10.14
C GLN A 156 10.58 -18.84 -11.00
N ASN A 157 10.89 -17.55 -11.11
CA ASN A 157 12.03 -17.02 -11.85
C ASN A 157 12.85 -16.10 -10.94
N GLY A 158 14.08 -15.72 -11.32
CA GLY A 158 15.11 -14.99 -10.54
C GLY A 158 14.75 -13.62 -9.93
N ALA A 159 13.49 -13.38 -9.63
CA ALA A 159 12.93 -12.23 -8.95
C ALA A 159 13.59 -11.97 -7.59
N THR A 160 13.88 -10.70 -7.35
CA THR A 160 13.93 -10.14 -6.00
C THR A 160 12.52 -10.11 -5.46
N ILE A 161 12.31 -10.64 -4.26
CA ILE A 161 11.00 -10.66 -3.59
C ILE A 161 11.04 -9.62 -2.48
N GLY A 162 10.14 -8.64 -2.52
CA GLY A 162 10.00 -7.62 -1.51
C GLY A 162 8.73 -7.87 -0.70
N LEU A 163 8.85 -8.13 0.59
CA LEU A 163 7.71 -8.02 1.51
C LEU A 163 7.64 -6.58 2.00
N MET A 164 6.52 -5.92 1.73
CA MET A 164 6.26 -4.54 2.11
C MET A 164 5.54 -4.51 3.45
N ALA A 165 5.99 -3.61 4.33
CA ALA A 165 5.41 -3.35 5.64
C ALA A 165 5.33 -1.83 5.86
N ARG A 166 4.53 -1.41 6.85
CA ARG A 166 4.19 0.00 7.09
C ARG A 166 3.84 0.73 5.78
N MET A 167 3.12 0.05 4.89
CA MET A 167 2.75 0.62 3.61
C MET A 167 1.64 1.65 3.81
N GLU A 168 1.87 2.88 3.37
CA GLU A 168 0.86 3.92 3.36
C GLU A 168 0.29 4.10 1.95
N ASP A 169 1.19 4.12 0.98
CA ASP A 169 0.90 4.23 -0.45
C ASP A 169 2.06 3.66 -1.29
N LYS A 170 2.05 3.91 -2.61
CA LYS A 170 3.09 3.42 -3.53
C LYS A 170 4.45 4.10 -3.37
N ASP A 171 4.52 5.20 -2.64
CA ASP A 171 5.69 6.07 -2.46
C ASP A 171 6.25 6.05 -1.04
N ASN A 172 5.48 5.54 -0.07
CA ASN A 172 5.82 5.47 1.35
C ASN A 172 5.60 4.05 1.90
N TYR A 173 6.69 3.30 2.11
CA TYR A 173 6.65 1.94 2.68
C TYR A 173 8.05 1.42 3.08
N LEU A 174 8.10 0.43 3.97
CA LEU A 174 9.29 -0.39 4.24
C LEU A 174 9.28 -1.66 3.41
N SER A 175 10.46 -2.21 3.10
CA SER A 175 10.57 -3.45 2.35
C SER A 175 11.75 -4.30 2.81
N CYS A 176 11.47 -5.54 3.16
CA CYS A 176 12.47 -6.61 3.19
C CYS A 176 12.60 -7.23 1.82
N ASN A 177 13.77 -7.08 1.18
CA ASN A 177 14.03 -7.54 -0.17
C ASN A 177 14.94 -8.77 -0.11
N PHE A 178 14.48 -9.88 -0.67
CA PHE A 178 15.14 -11.18 -0.67
C PHE A 178 15.59 -11.53 -2.09
N LYS A 179 16.90 -11.72 -2.26
CA LYS A 179 17.60 -12.20 -3.46
C LYS A 179 18.31 -13.51 -3.13
N PRO A 180 18.59 -14.39 -4.11
CA PRO A 180 19.29 -15.65 -3.83
C PRO A 180 20.55 -15.48 -2.96
N ASP A 181 21.31 -14.41 -3.22
CA ASP A 181 22.61 -14.14 -2.60
C ASP A 181 22.62 -12.95 -1.63
N ALA A 182 21.46 -12.35 -1.31
CA ALA A 182 21.41 -11.20 -0.42
C ALA A 182 20.02 -10.93 0.17
N VAL A 183 20.01 -10.30 1.34
CA VAL A 183 18.82 -9.67 1.93
C VAL A 183 19.13 -8.19 2.18
N SER A 184 18.15 -7.32 1.92
CA SER A 184 18.28 -5.90 2.20
C SER A 184 16.98 -5.29 2.72
N ILE A 185 17.09 -4.42 3.70
CA ILE A 185 16.00 -3.58 4.18
C ILE A 185 16.10 -2.25 3.46
N SER A 186 14.99 -1.82 2.84
CA SER A 186 14.87 -0.47 2.30
C SER A 186 13.60 0.22 2.78
N GLN A 187 13.67 1.54 2.87
CA GLN A 187 12.54 2.42 3.12
C GLN A 187 12.34 3.30 1.90
N LYS A 188 11.10 3.42 1.43
CA LYS A 188 10.70 4.39 0.43
C LYS A 188 10.00 5.55 1.15
N VAL A 189 10.48 6.77 0.93
CA VAL A 189 9.91 8.01 1.48
C VAL A 189 9.75 9.00 0.34
N ASP A 190 8.56 9.52 0.13
CA ASP A 190 8.26 10.51 -0.92
C ASP A 190 8.77 10.10 -2.31
N GLY A 191 8.69 8.80 -2.62
CA GLY A 191 9.14 8.29 -3.92
C GLY A 191 10.61 7.82 -3.95
N ALA A 192 11.43 8.23 -2.98
CA ALA A 192 12.87 7.96 -2.94
C ALA A 192 13.20 6.73 -2.09
N PHE A 193 14.08 5.85 -2.59
CA PHE A 193 14.53 4.67 -1.86
C PHE A 193 15.78 4.96 -1.03
N HIS A 194 15.75 4.49 0.22
CA HIS A 194 16.85 4.50 1.17
C HIS A 194 17.14 3.06 1.62
N THR A 195 18.36 2.60 1.46
CA THR A 195 18.78 1.30 2.03
C THR A 195 19.13 1.49 3.50
N LEU A 196 18.47 0.75 4.38
CA LEU A 196 18.69 0.78 5.83
C LEU A 196 19.68 -0.30 6.27
N GLY A 197 19.67 -1.45 5.59
CA GLY A 197 20.56 -2.57 5.88
C GLY A 197 20.76 -3.46 4.65
N PHE A 198 21.91 -4.12 4.59
CA PHE A 198 22.26 -5.06 3.53
C PHE A 198 23.14 -6.17 4.09
N ARG A 199 22.81 -7.41 3.78
CA ARG A 199 23.60 -8.60 4.11
C ARG A 199 23.72 -9.49 2.88
N ARG A 200 24.96 -9.86 2.56
CA ARG A 200 25.25 -10.81 1.49
C ARG A 200 25.40 -12.20 2.08
N GLU A 201 24.59 -13.13 1.62
CA GLU A 201 24.58 -14.53 2.06
C GLU A 201 23.79 -15.37 1.06
N ASP A 202 24.19 -16.62 0.85
CA ASP A 202 23.43 -17.56 0.05
C ASP A 202 22.31 -18.17 0.91
N PHE A 203 21.08 -17.76 0.65
CA PHE A 203 19.91 -18.23 1.40
C PHE A 203 19.38 -19.57 0.90
N ASN A 204 19.94 -20.11 -0.20
CA ASN A 204 19.57 -21.39 -0.80
C ASN A 204 18.03 -21.61 -0.86
N PHE A 205 17.30 -20.63 -1.40
CA PHE A 205 15.84 -20.70 -1.46
C PHE A 205 15.38 -21.93 -2.26
N PRO A 206 14.49 -22.77 -1.69
CA PRO A 206 14.05 -23.98 -2.35
C PRO A 206 13.17 -23.68 -3.57
N THR A 207 13.01 -24.68 -4.44
CA THR A 207 12.08 -24.62 -5.58
C THR A 207 10.61 -24.89 -5.19
N THR A 208 10.40 -25.27 -3.92
CA THR A 208 9.09 -25.41 -3.27
C THR A 208 8.67 -24.10 -2.60
N TYR A 209 7.55 -24.10 -1.89
CA TYR A 209 7.20 -22.98 -1.01
C TYR A 209 8.16 -22.93 0.18
N TYR A 210 8.44 -21.71 0.62
CA TYR A 210 9.24 -21.37 1.80
C TYR A 210 8.68 -20.10 2.43
N LYS A 211 9.01 -19.88 3.70
CA LYS A 211 8.47 -18.76 4.48
C LYS A 211 9.43 -17.59 4.49
N LEU A 212 8.92 -16.43 4.06
CA LEU A 212 9.56 -15.14 4.27
C LEU A 212 8.70 -14.31 5.22
N GLY A 213 9.33 -13.39 5.94
CA GLY A 213 8.60 -12.48 6.82
C GLY A 213 9.25 -11.12 7.01
N VAL A 214 8.45 -10.22 7.58
CA VAL A 214 8.85 -8.91 8.08
C VAL A 214 8.26 -8.75 9.47
N ARG A 215 9.07 -8.33 10.43
CA ARG A 215 8.61 -7.92 11.75
C ARG A 215 8.90 -6.45 11.93
N VAL A 216 7.92 -5.71 12.40
CA VAL A 216 8.05 -4.30 12.78
C VAL A 216 7.68 -4.18 14.25
N ASP A 217 8.58 -3.58 15.02
CA ASP A 217 8.46 -3.34 16.46
C ASP A 217 9.01 -1.95 16.78
N GLY A 218 8.09 -1.00 16.99
CA GLY A 218 8.36 0.43 17.02
C GLY A 218 9.11 0.87 15.76
N ASN A 219 10.33 1.37 15.94
CA ASN A 219 11.19 1.86 14.86
C ASN A 219 12.17 0.79 14.33
N THR A 220 12.08 -0.46 14.78
CA THR A 220 12.93 -1.56 14.32
C THR A 220 12.19 -2.39 13.29
N VAL A 221 12.87 -2.74 12.20
CA VAL A 221 12.38 -3.65 11.17
C VAL A 221 13.34 -4.82 11.01
N SER A 222 12.80 -6.04 11.07
CA SER A 222 13.54 -7.29 10.92
C SER A 222 13.02 -8.06 9.70
N CYS A 223 13.93 -8.60 8.88
CA CYS A 223 13.59 -9.55 7.81
C CYS A 223 13.74 -10.97 8.34
N LEU A 224 12.76 -11.82 8.02
CA LEU A 224 12.70 -13.20 8.48
C LEU A 224 12.80 -14.17 7.30
N HIS A 225 13.52 -15.27 7.51
CA HIS A 225 13.56 -16.42 6.62
C HIS A 225 13.34 -17.68 7.46
N GLU A 226 12.29 -18.44 7.15
CA GLU A 226 11.87 -19.62 7.94
C GLU A 226 11.66 -19.32 9.44
N GLY A 227 11.22 -18.09 9.76
CA GLY A 227 10.96 -17.62 11.13
C GLY A 227 12.17 -17.05 11.85
N GLU A 228 13.38 -17.14 11.28
CA GLU A 228 14.59 -16.61 11.88
C GLU A 228 14.91 -15.20 11.37
N VAL A 229 15.32 -14.29 12.26
CA VAL A 229 15.77 -12.94 11.88
C VAL A 229 17.11 -13.03 11.17
N VAL A 230 17.13 -12.66 9.89
CA VAL A 230 18.34 -12.69 9.05
C VAL A 230 18.99 -11.32 8.86
N LEU A 231 18.21 -10.25 9.01
CA LEU A 231 18.68 -8.87 8.93
C LEU A 231 17.76 -7.97 9.76
N GLU A 232 18.32 -6.97 10.41
CA GLU A 232 17.58 -5.97 11.19
C GLU A 232 18.14 -4.58 10.91
N ALA A 233 17.27 -3.57 10.95
CA ALA A 233 17.65 -2.17 10.83
C ALA A 233 16.63 -1.27 11.56
N VAL A 234 17.01 -0.02 11.78
CA VAL A 234 16.14 1.04 12.34
C VAL A 234 15.64 1.91 11.20
N MET A 235 14.36 2.32 11.22
CA MET A 235 13.82 3.18 10.16
C MET A 235 14.44 4.57 10.22
N ARG A 236 14.59 5.18 9.05
CA ARG A 236 15.11 6.54 8.91
C ARG A 236 14.06 7.57 9.35
N GLU A 237 12.83 7.35 8.90
CA GLU A 237 11.67 8.16 9.24
C GLU A 237 10.62 7.23 9.83
N GLU A 238 10.03 7.63 10.95
CA GLU A 238 9.08 6.78 11.68
C GLU A 238 7.74 6.74 10.96
N ALA A 239 7.26 5.54 10.64
CA ALA A 239 5.94 5.30 10.11
C ALA A 239 5.07 4.62 11.18
N GLU A 240 4.25 5.40 11.88
CA GLU A 240 3.45 4.96 13.04
C GLU A 240 2.43 3.86 12.72
N ARG A 241 2.08 3.66 11.44
CA ARG A 241 1.18 2.60 10.98
C ARG A 241 1.39 2.33 9.50
N GLY A 242 0.85 1.23 9.01
CA GLY A 242 0.71 0.98 7.59
C GLY A 242 0.54 -0.49 7.29
N GLY A 243 -0.06 -0.75 6.14
CA GLY A 243 -0.44 -2.09 5.73
C GLY A 243 0.70 -2.93 5.20
N ILE A 244 0.32 -4.07 4.65
CA ILE A 244 1.23 -5.05 4.09
C ILE A 244 1.10 -5.14 2.57
N GLY A 245 2.16 -5.61 1.93
CA GLY A 245 2.09 -6.01 0.54
C GLY A 245 3.27 -6.85 0.11
N ILE A 246 3.27 -7.21 -1.16
CA ILE A 246 4.34 -7.95 -1.80
C ILE A 246 4.69 -7.30 -3.13
N LYS A 247 5.98 -7.25 -3.44
CA LYS A 247 6.50 -6.81 -4.72
C LYS A 247 7.55 -7.77 -5.24
N ILE A 248 7.73 -7.74 -6.55
CA ILE A 248 8.79 -8.46 -7.23
C ILE A 248 9.53 -7.53 -8.18
N TYR A 249 10.80 -7.83 -8.41
CA TYR A 249 11.65 -7.08 -9.33
C TYR A 249 12.68 -7.98 -10.01
N HIS A 250 12.95 -7.70 -11.28
CA HIS A 250 14.09 -8.22 -12.01
C HIS A 250 14.56 -7.21 -13.06
N GLU A 251 15.85 -7.20 -13.38
CA GLU A 251 16.41 -6.25 -14.35
C GLU A 251 15.86 -6.45 -15.76
N THR A 252 15.66 -7.71 -16.14
CA THR A 252 14.98 -8.10 -17.38
C THR A 252 13.47 -7.99 -17.20
N PRO A 253 12.77 -7.19 -18.02
CA PRO A 253 11.32 -7.16 -18.05
C PRO A 253 10.70 -8.53 -18.33
N ASP A 254 9.47 -8.78 -17.88
CA ASP A 254 8.71 -10.01 -18.14
C ASP A 254 9.34 -11.30 -17.58
N TYR A 255 10.33 -11.15 -16.70
CA TYR A 255 11.04 -12.30 -16.14
C TYR A 255 10.58 -12.66 -14.74
N ALA A 256 10.37 -11.68 -13.86
CA ALA A 256 10.05 -11.93 -12.46
C ALA A 256 8.63 -12.49 -12.28
N MET A 257 8.54 -13.60 -11.54
CA MET A 257 7.27 -14.23 -11.19
C MET A 257 7.37 -14.97 -9.84
N VAL A 258 6.33 -14.81 -9.01
CA VAL A 258 6.18 -15.51 -7.73
C VAL A 258 4.75 -15.96 -7.53
N LYS A 259 4.60 -16.98 -6.69
CA LYS A 259 3.32 -17.44 -6.15
C LYS A 259 3.32 -17.34 -4.63
N LEU A 260 2.16 -17.05 -4.08
CA LEU A 260 1.88 -16.99 -2.65
C LEU A 260 0.65 -17.86 -2.38
N GLU A 261 0.67 -18.68 -1.34
CA GLU A 261 -0.46 -19.55 -0.94
C GLU A 261 -1.21 -19.04 0.29
N ASP A 262 -0.48 -18.44 1.22
CA ASP A 262 -1.08 -17.87 2.41
C ASP A 262 -0.20 -16.78 3.03
N ILE A 263 -0.83 -15.99 3.90
CA ILE A 263 -0.17 -15.04 4.78
C ILE A 263 -0.68 -15.20 6.21
N ASP A 264 0.17 -14.82 7.16
CA ASP A 264 -0.17 -14.71 8.58
C ASP A 264 0.39 -13.40 9.13
N VAL A 265 -0.44 -12.66 9.86
CA VAL A 265 -0.10 -11.39 10.49
C VAL A 265 -0.47 -11.45 11.96
N ARG A 266 0.49 -11.10 12.83
CA ARG A 266 0.32 -11.12 14.29
C ARG A 266 0.89 -9.85 14.90
N GLN A 267 0.21 -9.27 15.87
CA GLN A 267 0.75 -8.16 16.65
C GLN A 267 1.97 -8.59 17.45
N VAL A 268 2.91 -7.65 17.65
CA VAL A 268 4.15 -7.85 18.43
C VAL A 268 4.01 -7.26 19.82
#